data_AF-F4QGR1-F1
#
_entry.id   AF-F4QGR1-F1
#
_cell.length_a   1.000
_cell.length_b   1.000
_cell.length_c   1.000
_cell.angle_alpha   90.00
_cell.angle_beta   90.00
_cell.angle_gamma   90.00
#
_symmetry.space_group_name_H-M   'P 1'
#
loop_
_entity.id
_entity.type
_entity.pdbx_description
1 polymer ?
#
loop_
_entity_poly.entity_id
_entity_poly.type
_entity_poly.pdbx_seq_one_letter_code
_entity_poly.pdbx_strand_id
1 'polypeptide(L)'
;MIYVYWKSVTARLGGPVHQARRTVAAALTAIGFTVSPEARALTAERRNGLPGFPFAFVWTARIDPASGGQAKIAIEYGLRATTGTWVAFGLAIVLVFPLVLISEMAPALTMIPILPVVWLFGAMVAMKLHQAQLERRLWQTIGAHVPVTGFETSVRAVS
;
A
#
# COMPACT_ATOMS: atom_id res chain seq x y z
N MET A 1 13.47 4.17 5.95
CA MET A 1 12.17 4.46 5.29
C MET A 1 11.09 3.83 6.16
N ILE A 2 10.15 4.61 6.71
CA ILE A 2 9.20 4.13 7.73
C ILE A 2 7.87 3.78 7.06
N TYR A 3 7.47 2.52 7.18
CA TYR A 3 6.16 2.01 6.76
C TYR A 3 5.26 1.93 7.99
N VAL A 4 4.08 2.51 7.91
CA VAL A 4 3.08 2.51 8.99
C VAL A 4 2.20 1.25 8.93
N TYR A 5 2.07 0.68 7.73
CA TYR A 5 1.33 -0.56 7.49
C TYR A 5 1.93 -1.29 6.31
N TRP A 6 1.92 -2.62 6.39
CA TRP A 6 2.39 -3.50 5.32
C TRP A 6 1.49 -4.73 5.16
N LYS A 7 1.09 -5.02 3.93
CA LYS A 7 0.44 -6.28 3.54
C LYS A 7 1.17 -6.85 2.34
N SER A 8 1.37 -8.17 2.32
CA SER A 8 1.91 -8.88 1.16
C SER A 8 0.92 -9.95 0.73
N VAL A 9 0.55 -9.95 -0.55
CA VAL A 9 -0.26 -11.00 -1.17
C VAL A 9 0.61 -11.70 -2.18
N THR A 10 0.80 -13.00 -1.97
CA THR A 10 1.51 -13.87 -2.89
C THR A 10 0.55 -14.81 -3.60
N ALA A 11 0.71 -14.95 -4.91
CA ALA A 11 -0.03 -15.91 -5.70
C ALA A 11 0.91 -16.77 -6.54
N ARG A 12 0.54 -18.03 -6.72
CA ARG A 12 1.18 -18.94 -7.68
C ARG A 12 0.36 -18.96 -8.95
N LEU A 13 1.05 -18.77 -10.06
CA LEU A 13 0.47 -18.85 -11.39
C LEU A 13 0.87 -20.16 -12.07
N GLY A 14 -0.10 -20.82 -12.68
CA GLY A 14 0.14 -21.94 -13.57
C GLY A 14 0.67 -21.49 -14.94
N GLY A 15 1.25 -22.44 -15.68
CA GLY A 15 1.75 -22.20 -17.02
C GLY A 15 3.16 -21.57 -17.08
N PRO A 16 3.67 -21.27 -18.30
CA PRO A 16 5.04 -20.82 -18.50
C PRO A 16 5.31 -19.46 -17.85
N VAL A 17 6.44 -19.34 -17.14
CA VAL A 17 6.87 -18.10 -16.45
C VAL A 17 6.87 -16.88 -17.37
N HIS A 18 7.25 -17.04 -18.64
CA HIS A 18 7.26 -15.94 -19.61
C HIS A 18 5.87 -15.40 -19.95
N GLN A 19 4.86 -16.29 -20.07
CA GLN A 19 3.48 -15.91 -20.33
C GLN A 19 2.90 -15.20 -19.10
N ALA A 20 3.09 -15.78 -17.92
CA ALA A 20 2.73 -15.18 -16.64
C ALA A 20 3.32 -13.77 -16.48
N ARG A 21 4.63 -13.60 -16.76
CA ARG A 21 5.30 -12.29 -16.69
C ARG A 21 4.68 -11.25 -17.62
N ARG A 22 4.40 -11.61 -18.87
CA ARG A 22 3.80 -10.68 -19.84
C ARG A 22 2.39 -10.26 -19.42
N THR A 23 1.55 -11.22 -19.03
CA THR A 23 0.18 -10.95 -18.57
C THR A 23 0.18 -10.03 -17.35
N VAL A 24 1.03 -10.32 -16.36
CA VAL A 24 1.07 -9.54 -15.13
C VAL A 24 1.66 -8.15 -15.39
N ALA A 25 2.71 -8.04 -16.21
CA ALA A 25 3.23 -6.74 -16.63
C ALA A 25 2.15 -5.89 -17.31
N ALA A 26 1.40 -6.48 -18.25
CA ALA A 26 0.29 -5.78 -18.92
C ALA A 26 -0.81 -5.37 -17.94
N ALA A 27 -1.20 -6.24 -17.01
CA ALA A 27 -2.20 -5.94 -15.98
C ALA A 27 -1.73 -4.82 -15.03
N LEU A 28 -0.46 -4.84 -14.61
CA LEU A 28 0.13 -3.80 -13.77
C LEU A 28 0.17 -2.46 -14.50
N THR A 29 0.62 -2.44 -15.76
CA THR A 29 0.61 -1.22 -16.58
C THR A 29 -0.80 -0.68 -16.79
N ALA A 30 -1.79 -1.54 -17.07
CA ALA A 30 -3.19 -1.14 -17.23
C ALA A 30 -3.79 -0.51 -15.96
N ILE A 31 -3.26 -0.86 -14.79
CA ILE A 31 -3.68 -0.33 -13.49
C ILE A 31 -2.82 0.89 -13.08
N GLY A 32 -1.91 1.34 -13.93
CA GLY A 32 -1.10 2.54 -13.74
C GLY A 32 0.15 2.34 -12.89
N PHE A 33 0.71 1.13 -12.87
CA PHE A 33 2.03 0.88 -12.31
C PHE A 33 3.12 1.20 -13.33
N THR A 34 4.24 1.70 -12.85
CA THR A 34 5.47 1.80 -13.63
C THR A 34 6.20 0.47 -13.54
N VAL A 35 6.24 -0.29 -14.63
CA VAL A 35 6.88 -1.61 -14.68
C VAL A 35 8.32 -1.48 -15.15
N SER A 36 9.26 -1.97 -14.34
CA SER A 36 10.67 -2.14 -14.69
C SER A 36 10.96 -3.62 -14.98
N PRO A 37 11.32 -3.98 -16.23
CA PRO A 37 11.75 -5.32 -16.57
C PRO A 37 13.22 -5.51 -16.17
N GLU A 38 13.50 -5.75 -14.89
CA GLU A 38 14.85 -6.19 -14.49
C GLU A 38 15.08 -7.65 -14.87
N ALA A 39 16.34 -7.99 -15.18
CA ALA A 39 16.74 -9.28 -15.78
C ALA A 39 16.34 -10.52 -14.95
N ARG A 40 16.01 -10.36 -13.66
CA ARG A 40 15.65 -11.47 -12.76
C ARG A 40 14.27 -11.37 -12.13
N ALA A 41 13.69 -10.19 -11.95
CA ALA A 41 12.36 -10.01 -11.37
C ALA A 41 11.64 -8.85 -12.06
N LEU A 42 10.35 -9.02 -12.38
CA LEU A 42 9.53 -7.89 -12.84
C LEU A 42 9.17 -7.07 -11.61
N THR A 43 9.69 -5.86 -11.49
CA THR A 43 9.36 -4.93 -10.41
C THR A 43 8.39 -3.89 -10.94
N ALA A 44 7.32 -3.60 -10.22
CA ALA A 44 6.42 -2.52 -10.58
C ALA A 44 6.08 -1.68 -9.37
N GLU A 45 6.25 -0.36 -9.48
CA GLU A 45 5.94 0.57 -8.40
C GLU A 45 4.78 1.49 -8.78
N ARG A 46 3.88 1.72 -7.82
CA ARG A 46 2.91 2.81 -7.89
C ARG A 46 2.91 3.60 -6.60
N ARG A 47 3.07 4.92 -6.71
CA ARG A 47 3.00 5.85 -5.59
C ARG A 47 1.90 6.87 -5.79
N ASN A 48 0.90 6.84 -4.93
CA ASN A 48 -0.17 7.84 -4.92
C ASN A 48 -0.15 8.59 -3.59
N GLY A 49 -0.09 9.92 -3.63
CA GLY A 49 -0.40 10.74 -2.47
C GLY A 49 -1.87 10.56 -2.10
N LEU A 50 -2.19 10.53 -0.81
CA LEU A 50 -3.56 10.57 -0.33
C LEU A 50 -4.06 12.03 -0.29
N PRO A 51 -5.08 12.41 -1.08
CA PRO A 51 -5.64 13.75 -1.00
C PRO A 51 -6.14 14.04 0.42
N GLY A 52 -5.66 15.12 1.03
CA GLY A 52 -6.04 15.52 2.39
C GLY A 52 -5.36 14.75 3.53
N PHE A 53 -4.46 13.81 3.25
CA PHE A 53 -3.69 13.12 4.28
C PHE A 53 -2.19 13.22 4.02
N PRO A 54 -1.36 13.32 5.07
CA PRO A 54 0.07 13.43 4.90
C PRO A 54 0.73 12.07 4.61
N PHE A 55 0.04 11.09 4.05
CA PHE A 55 0.56 9.74 3.77
C PHE A 55 0.61 9.47 2.26
N ALA A 56 1.44 8.52 1.85
CA ALA A 56 1.47 8.02 0.48
C ALA A 56 1.24 6.51 0.46
N PHE A 57 0.44 6.05 -0.49
CA PHE A 57 0.36 4.63 -0.83
C PHE A 57 1.54 4.25 -1.68
N VAL A 58 2.23 3.19 -1.29
CA VAL A 58 3.32 2.58 -2.06
C VAL A 58 2.93 1.15 -2.35
N TRP A 59 3.02 0.78 -3.62
CA TRP A 59 2.69 -0.55 -4.09
C TRP A 59 3.88 -1.07 -4.84
N THR A 60 4.36 -2.26 -4.47
CA THR A 60 5.46 -2.93 -5.16
C THR A 60 5.03 -4.33 -5.56
N ALA A 61 5.05 -4.62 -6.86
CA ALA A 61 4.84 -5.97 -7.37
C ALA A 61 6.19 -6.57 -7.76
N ARG A 62 6.42 -7.84 -7.42
CA ARG A 62 7.60 -8.63 -7.77
C ARG A 62 7.16 -9.95 -8.38
N ILE A 63 7.79 -10.35 -9.49
CA ILE A 63 7.53 -11.66 -10.13
C ILE A 63 8.81 -12.48 -10.18
N ASP A 64 8.84 -13.52 -9.37
CA ASP A 64 9.95 -14.46 -9.28
C ASP A 64 9.59 -15.78 -9.96
N PRO A 65 10.54 -16.42 -10.66
CA PRO A 65 10.37 -17.79 -11.11
C PRO A 65 10.23 -18.69 -9.87
N ALA A 66 9.16 -19.49 -9.81
CA ALA A 66 8.97 -20.49 -8.77
C ALA A 66 9.50 -21.85 -9.23
N SER A 67 9.81 -22.71 -8.27
CA SER A 67 10.21 -24.10 -8.51
C SER A 67 9.11 -24.85 -9.29
N GLY A 68 9.49 -25.62 -10.31
CA GLY A 68 8.54 -26.43 -11.09
C GLY A 68 7.83 -25.72 -12.24
N GLY A 69 8.42 -24.64 -12.80
CA GLY A 69 7.91 -23.98 -14.00
C GLY A 69 6.76 -23.00 -13.76
N GLN A 70 6.35 -22.81 -12.50
CA GLN A 70 5.33 -21.85 -12.09
C GLN A 70 5.94 -20.46 -11.85
N ALA A 71 5.12 -19.40 -11.90
CA ALA A 71 5.55 -18.06 -11.49
C ALA A 71 4.95 -17.70 -10.13
N LYS A 72 5.74 -17.09 -9.25
CA LYS A 72 5.27 -16.51 -7.99
C LYS A 72 5.21 -14.99 -8.15
N ILE A 73 4.03 -14.42 -7.92
CA ILE A 73 3.88 -12.97 -7.81
C ILE A 73 3.77 -12.63 -6.33
N ALA A 74 4.56 -11.67 -5.86
CA ALA A 74 4.38 -11.01 -4.58
C ALA A 74 3.95 -9.57 -4.82
N ILE A 75 2.82 -9.16 -4.25
CA ILE A 75 2.37 -7.77 -4.28
C ILE A 75 2.39 -7.26 -2.86
N GLU A 76 3.17 -6.23 -2.65
CA GLU A 76 3.39 -5.56 -1.38
C GLU A 76 2.65 -4.22 -1.41
N TYR A 77 1.89 -3.98 -0.34
CA TYR A 77 1.09 -2.78 -0.13
C TYR A 77 1.60 -2.09 1.12
N GLY A 78 2.04 -0.85 0.99
CA GLY A 78 2.61 -0.06 2.07
C GLY A 78 1.93 1.29 2.25
N LEU A 79 1.65 1.68 3.50
CA LEU A 79 1.40 3.07 3.85
C LEU A 79 2.71 3.72 4.28
N ARG A 80 3.15 4.73 3.54
CA ARG A 80 4.42 5.42 3.79
C ARG A 80 4.17 6.79 4.42
N ALA A 81 4.88 7.06 5.51
CA ALA A 81 4.99 8.42 6.05
C ALA A 81 5.79 9.29 5.08
N THR A 82 5.22 10.45 4.71
CA THR A 82 5.89 11.48 3.93
C THR A 82 6.57 12.49 4.85
N THR A 83 7.39 13.39 4.29
CA THR A 83 7.92 14.54 5.03
C THR A 83 6.80 15.35 5.68
N GLY A 84 5.65 15.48 5.00
CA GLY A 84 4.46 16.13 5.56
C GLY A 84 3.85 15.41 6.77
N THR A 85 4.07 14.10 6.94
CA THR A 85 3.60 13.36 8.12
C THR A 85 4.31 13.86 9.37
N TRP A 86 5.64 13.98 9.31
CA TRP A 86 6.45 14.40 10.45
C TRP A 86 6.21 15.86 10.81
N VAL A 87 5.98 16.72 9.81
CA VAL A 87 5.57 18.12 10.04
C VAL A 87 4.21 18.19 10.72
N ALA A 88 3.22 17.39 10.28
CA ALA A 88 1.90 17.34 10.91
C ALA A 88 1.95 16.80 12.35
N PHE A 89 2.75 15.76 12.61
CA PHE A 89 2.98 15.25 13.97
C PHE A 89 3.69 16.27 14.85
N GLY A 90 4.75 16.92 14.34
CA GLY A 90 5.48 17.95 15.06
C GLY A 90 4.58 19.14 15.42
N LEU A 91 3.78 19.63 14.47
CA LEU A 91 2.78 20.67 14.73
C LEU A 91 1.74 20.23 15.75
N ALA A 92 1.22 19.00 15.65
CA ALA A 92 0.27 18.48 16.63
C ALA A 92 0.87 18.48 18.04
N ILE A 93 2.11 18.02 18.21
CA ILE A 93 2.78 18.01 19.51
C ILE A 93 3.01 19.44 20.04
N VAL A 94 3.50 20.34 19.20
CA VAL A 94 3.76 21.75 19.56
C VAL A 94 2.46 22.48 19.91
N LEU A 95 1.34 22.15 19.24
CA LEU A 95 0.03 22.73 19.53
C LEU A 95 -0.63 22.12 20.77
N VAL A 96 -0.34 20.86 21.12
CA VAL A 96 -0.88 20.22 22.33
C VAL A 96 -0.37 20.90 23.60
N PHE A 97 0.88 21.34 23.65
CA PHE A 97 1.47 21.96 24.84
C PHE A 97 0.75 23.25 25.30
N PRO A 98 0.49 24.26 24.44
CA PRO A 98 -0.33 25.41 24.81
C PRO A 98 -1.81 25.05 24.98
N LEU A 99 -2.33 24.04 24.28
CA LEU A 99 -3.72 23.60 24.44
C LEU A 99 -4.03 22.99 25.80
N VAL A 100 -3.10 22.22 26.37
CA VAL A 100 -3.24 21.69 27.74
C VAL A 100 -3.24 22.82 28.76
N LEU A 101 -2.54 23.92 28.48
CA LEU A 101 -2.57 25.14 29.30
C LEU A 101 -3.89 25.92 29.17
N ILE A 102 -4.55 25.84 28.01
CA ILE A 102 -5.79 26.59 27.68
C ILE A 102 -7.07 25.74 27.92
N SER A 103 -6.95 24.43 28.12
CA SER A 103 -8.09 23.50 28.23
C SER A 103 -9.01 23.79 29.43
N GLU A 104 -8.54 24.51 30.45
CA GLU A 104 -9.38 25.01 31.54
C GLU A 104 -10.34 26.13 31.09
N MET A 105 -10.05 26.84 30.01
CA MET A 105 -10.84 27.98 29.53
C MET A 105 -11.73 27.67 28.32
N ALA A 106 -11.45 26.60 27.56
CA ALA A 106 -12.22 26.25 26.36
C ALA A 106 -12.20 24.73 26.10
N PRO A 107 -13.18 23.96 26.64
CA PRO A 107 -13.20 22.50 26.53
C PRO A 107 -13.31 22.00 25.08
N ALA A 108 -13.85 22.81 24.15
CA ALA A 108 -13.91 22.46 22.73
C ALA A 108 -12.52 22.28 22.07
N LEU A 109 -11.47 22.89 22.62
CA LEU A 109 -10.11 22.75 22.10
C LEU A 109 -9.50 21.37 22.43
N THR A 110 -9.96 20.67 23.46
CA THR A 110 -9.45 19.33 23.84
C THR A 110 -9.61 18.25 22.75
N MET A 111 -10.41 18.51 21.71
CA MET A 111 -10.58 17.63 20.55
C MET A 111 -9.41 17.68 19.54
N ILE A 112 -8.57 18.71 19.57
CA ILE A 112 -7.45 18.90 18.63
C ILE A 112 -6.41 17.74 18.66
N PRO A 113 -6.00 17.18 19.81
CA PRO A 113 -5.11 16.01 19.84
C PRO A 113 -5.70 14.73 19.22
N ILE A 114 -7.02 14.66 18.97
CA ILE A 114 -7.67 13.49 18.35
C ILE A 114 -7.52 13.52 16.81
N LEU A 115 -7.26 14.70 16.24
CA LEU A 115 -7.18 14.92 14.79
C LEU A 115 -6.14 14.03 14.08
N PRO A 116 -4.91 13.83 14.60
CA PRO A 116 -3.93 12.94 13.97
C PRO A 116 -4.37 11.48 13.96
N VAL A 117 -5.07 11.03 15.00
CA VAL A 117 -5.60 9.66 15.10
C VAL A 117 -6.73 9.45 14.10
N VAL A 118 -7.63 10.43 13.98
CA VAL A 118 -8.72 10.42 12.98
C VAL A 118 -8.14 10.44 11.57
N TRP A 119 -7.08 11.21 11.31
CA TRP A 119 -6.39 11.21 10.02
C TRP A 119 -5.73 9.86 9.71
N LEU A 120 -5.05 9.24 10.67
CA LEU A 120 -4.45 7.92 10.50
C LEU A 120 -5.53 6.88 10.19
N PHE A 121 -6.64 6.91 10.94
CA PHE A 121 -7.76 5.99 10.73
C PHE A 121 -8.41 6.20 9.35
N GLY A 122 -8.69 7.45 8.98
CA GLY A 122 -9.21 7.80 7.66
C GLY A 122 -8.30 7.35 6.52
N ALA A 123 -6.99 7.56 6.65
CA ALA A 123 -5.99 7.11 5.69
C ALA A 123 -5.96 5.57 5.56
N MET A 124 -6.06 4.84 6.68
CA MET A 124 -6.13 3.37 6.68
C MET A 124 -7.42 2.84 6.04
N VAL A 125 -8.57 3.48 6.29
CA VAL A 125 -9.85 3.10 5.66
C VAL A 125 -9.81 3.36 4.16
N ALA A 126 -9.35 4.55 3.75
CA ALA A 126 -9.15 4.90 2.34
C ALA A 126 -8.19 3.91 1.66
N MET A 127 -7.12 3.51 2.35
CA MET A 127 -6.20 2.49 1.87
C MET A 127 -6.90 1.17 1.62
N LYS A 128 -7.66 0.66 2.60
CA LYS A 128 -8.32 -0.65 2.48
C LYS A 128 -9.33 -0.66 1.33
N LEU A 129 -10.07 0.43 1.14
CA LEU A 129 -11.02 0.55 0.04
C LEU A 129 -10.32 0.58 -1.32
N HIS A 130 -9.29 1.41 -1.46
CA HIS A 130 -8.50 1.48 -2.70
C HIS A 130 -7.77 0.16 -2.94
N GLN A 131 -7.32 -0.49 -1.86
CA GLN A 131 -6.67 -1.79 -1.89
C GLN A 131 -7.58 -2.87 -2.46
N ALA A 132 -8.77 -3.02 -1.90
CA ALA A 132 -9.73 -4.03 -2.32
C ALA A 132 -10.15 -3.85 -3.80
N GLN A 133 -10.32 -2.60 -4.26
CA GLN A 133 -10.69 -2.32 -5.64
C GLN A 133 -9.58 -2.69 -6.62
N LEU A 134 -8.34 -2.31 -6.31
CA LEU A 134 -7.18 -2.61 -7.16
C LEU A 134 -6.83 -4.09 -7.15
N GLU A 135 -6.86 -4.75 -5.98
CA GLU A 135 -6.69 -6.20 -5.87
C GLU A 135 -7.71 -6.94 -6.74
N ARG A 136 -9.00 -6.58 -6.65
CA ARG A 136 -10.04 -7.19 -7.48
C ARG A 136 -9.76 -7.02 -8.98
N ARG A 137 -9.47 -5.80 -9.43
CA ARG A 137 -9.19 -5.53 -10.85
C ARG A 137 -7.95 -6.28 -11.34
N LEU A 138 -6.89 -6.33 -10.53
CA LEU A 138 -5.66 -7.00 -10.88
C LEU A 138 -5.89 -8.52 -10.98
N TRP A 139 -6.51 -9.13 -9.98
CA TRP A 139 -6.75 -10.58 -9.99
C TRP A 139 -7.76 -11.01 -11.03
N GLN A 140 -8.76 -10.18 -11.35
CA GLN A 140 -9.65 -10.41 -12.49
C GLN A 140 -8.87 -10.40 -13.82
N THR A 141 -7.99 -9.42 -14.00
CA THR A 141 -7.19 -9.28 -15.23
C THR A 141 -6.20 -10.44 -15.40
N ILE A 142 -5.52 -10.82 -14.32
CA ILE A 142 -4.56 -11.94 -14.32
C ILE A 142 -5.30 -13.27 -14.50
N GLY A 143 -6.35 -13.51 -13.71
CA GLY A 143 -7.12 -14.75 -13.70
C GLY A 143 -7.84 -15.04 -15.01
N ALA A 144 -8.18 -14.01 -15.80
CA ALA A 144 -8.74 -14.17 -17.13
C ALA A 144 -7.74 -14.79 -18.15
N HIS A 145 -6.44 -14.69 -17.90
CA HIS A 145 -5.40 -15.08 -18.86
C HIS A 145 -4.46 -16.15 -18.34
N VAL A 146 -4.33 -16.31 -17.01
CA VAL A 146 -3.42 -17.26 -16.37
C VAL A 146 -4.11 -17.88 -15.15
N PRO A 147 -4.18 -19.22 -15.05
CA PRO A 147 -4.80 -19.87 -13.91
C PRO A 147 -4.01 -19.59 -12.64
N VAL A 148 -4.69 -19.14 -11.59
CA VAL A 148 -4.10 -18.94 -10.27
C VAL A 148 -4.26 -20.23 -9.47
N THR A 149 -3.14 -20.85 -9.09
CA THR A 149 -3.11 -22.18 -8.46
C THR A 149 -3.03 -22.12 -6.94
N GLY A 150 -2.79 -20.95 -6.36
CA GLY A 150 -2.81 -20.75 -4.91
C GLY A 150 -2.61 -19.30 -4.51
N PHE A 151 -3.19 -18.94 -3.37
CA PHE A 151 -3.06 -17.63 -2.73
C PHE A 151 -2.53 -17.79 -1.32
N GLU A 152 -1.59 -16.94 -0.95
CA GLU A 152 -1.07 -16.81 0.40
C GLU A 152 -1.03 -15.32 0.75
N THR A 153 -1.68 -14.94 1.84
CA THR A 153 -1.74 -13.55 2.29
C THR A 153 -1.06 -13.43 3.64
N SER A 154 -0.12 -12.50 3.75
CA SER A 154 0.53 -12.16 5.02
C SER A 154 0.30 -10.68 5.32
N VAL A 155 -0.10 -10.38 6.56
CA VAL A 155 -0.26 -9.02 7.07
C VAL A 155 0.69 -8.88 8.25
N ARG A 156 1.56 -7.86 8.22
CA ARG A 156 2.40 -7.50 9.37
C ARG A 156 2.25 -6.02 9.64
N ALA A 157 1.93 -5.68 10.89
CA ALA A 157 2.19 -4.34 11.37
C ALA A 157 3.71 -4.16 11.44
N VAL A 158 4.24 -3.18 10.72
CA VAL A 158 5.65 -2.81 10.81
C VAL A 158 5.71 -1.78 11.94
N SER A 159 6.25 -2.21 13.07
CA SER A 159 6.61 -1.37 14.22
C SER A 159 7.85 -0.54 13.92
#